data_AF-A0A932EEX3-F1
#
_entry.id   AF-A0A932EEX3-F1
#
_cell.length_a   1.000
_cell.length_b   1.000
_cell.length_c   1.000
_cell.angle_alpha   90.00
_cell.angle_beta   90.00
_cell.angle_gamma   90.00
#
_symmetry.space_group_name_H-M   'P 1'
#
loop_
_entity.id
_entity.type
_entity.pdbx_description
1 polymer ?
#
loop_
_entity_poly.entity_id
_entity_poly.type
_entity_poly.pdbx_seq_one_letter_code
_entity_poly.pdbx_strand_id
1 'polypeptide(L)'
;MIIFGIDPGTATTGYGVIKKDKKSKHNGLILIDYDCIVTPKEQAMPLRLFSIQKDLKRLLRQHNPDCIAIEQLFFGINSRTAMTVGQARGVVLSTAAGYGIPIFEYQGLSVKHTLTGSGKADKKQIQKSVMKYLGKRKLARPKSGYIDDAADALAVAICHVIRTTNDKSQMTNAKKR
;
A
#
# COMPACT_ATOMS: atom_id res chain seq x y z
N MET A 1 -7.39 10.94 -9.26
CA MET A 1 -7.21 10.56 -7.86
C MET A 1 -5.92 9.77 -7.74
N ILE A 2 -4.92 10.28 -7.01
CA ILE A 2 -3.65 9.64 -6.69
C ILE A 2 -3.81 8.94 -5.35
N ILE A 3 -3.47 7.66 -5.31
CA ILE A 3 -3.56 6.79 -4.13
C ILE A 3 -2.15 6.34 -3.80
N PHE A 4 -1.76 6.52 -2.54
CA PHE A 4 -0.46 6.09 -2.02
C PHE A 4 -0.67 4.87 -1.11
N GLY A 5 -0.31 3.69 -1.59
CA GLY A 5 -0.33 2.44 -0.84
C GLY A 5 0.94 2.26 -0.01
N ILE A 6 0.81 1.76 1.22
CA ILE A 6 1.92 1.50 2.13
C ILE A 6 1.76 0.11 2.76
N ASP A 7 2.82 -0.69 2.72
CA ASP A 7 3.00 -1.91 3.53
C ASP A 7 4.11 -1.64 4.59
N PRO A 8 3.73 -1.34 5.85
CA PRO A 8 4.68 -0.94 6.89
C PRO A 8 5.55 -2.08 7.40
N GLY A 9 6.86 -1.85 7.46
CA GLY A 9 7.82 -2.75 8.07
C GLY A 9 9.06 -2.03 8.59
N THR A 10 9.80 -2.65 9.51
CA THR A 10 11.00 -2.02 10.09
C THR A 10 12.19 -2.08 9.15
N ALA A 11 12.43 -3.22 8.49
CA ALA A 11 13.52 -3.39 7.51
C ALA A 11 13.15 -2.81 6.15
N THR A 12 11.94 -3.12 5.71
CA THR A 12 11.42 -2.73 4.41
C THR A 12 10.02 -2.18 4.66
N THR A 13 9.77 -0.93 4.27
CA THR A 13 8.42 -0.38 4.16
C THR A 13 8.12 -0.18 2.69
N GLY A 14 7.26 -1.02 2.13
CA GLY A 14 6.85 -0.94 0.74
C GLY A 14 5.96 0.28 0.49
N TYR A 15 6.12 0.92 -0.67
CA TYR A 15 5.19 1.93 -1.14
C TYR A 15 4.84 1.73 -2.62
N GLY A 16 3.60 2.08 -2.97
CA GLY A 16 3.10 2.03 -4.34
C GLY A 16 2.16 3.20 -4.62
N VAL A 17 2.42 3.94 -5.69
CA VAL A 17 1.65 5.12 -6.10
C VAL A 17 0.93 4.82 -7.40
N ILE A 18 -0.40 4.92 -7.36
CA ILE A 18 -1.24 4.73 -8.55
C ILE A 18 -2.15 5.94 -8.73
N LYS A 19 -2.51 6.22 -9.98
CA LYS A 19 -3.54 7.21 -10.33
C LYS A 19 -4.75 6.47 -10.87
N LYS A 20 -5.92 6.71 -10.26
CA LYS A 20 -7.22 6.35 -10.81
C LYS A 20 -7.69 7.46 -11.74
N ASP A 21 -7.89 7.11 -13.00
CA ASP A 21 -8.39 7.95 -14.08
C ASP A 21 -9.42 7.17 -14.91
N LYS A 22 -10.69 7.61 -14.87
CA LYS A 22 -11.79 6.93 -15.57
C LYS A 22 -11.63 6.94 -17.09
N LYS A 23 -10.85 7.85 -17.65
CA LYS A 23 -10.59 7.93 -19.09
C LYS A 23 -9.44 7.02 -19.53
N SER A 24 -8.70 6.43 -18.58
CA SER A 24 -7.60 5.52 -18.88
C SER A 24 -8.10 4.12 -19.25
N LYS A 25 -7.36 3.47 -20.15
CA LYS A 25 -7.50 2.03 -20.43
C LYS A 25 -7.12 1.21 -19.17
N HIS A 26 -7.43 -0.10 -19.19
CA HIS A 26 -7.05 -1.07 -18.14
C HIS A 26 -7.53 -0.69 -16.73
N ASN A 27 -8.83 -0.88 -16.47
CA ASN A 27 -9.48 -0.60 -15.17
C ASN A 27 -9.37 0.86 -14.68
N GLY A 28 -8.93 1.78 -15.54
CA GLY A 28 -8.74 3.18 -15.18
C GLY A 28 -7.58 3.39 -14.20
N LEU A 29 -6.59 2.50 -14.17
CA LEU A 29 -5.44 2.57 -13.26
C LEU A 29 -4.14 2.85 -14.01
N ILE A 30 -3.37 3.81 -13.51
CA ILE A 30 -2.06 4.19 -14.03
C ILE A 30 -1.03 4.03 -12.91
N LEU A 31 0.02 3.26 -13.18
CA LEU A 31 1.16 3.14 -12.28
C LEU A 31 2.00 4.43 -12.33
N ILE A 32 2.26 5.06 -11.17
CA ILE A 32 3.03 6.29 -11.06
C ILE A 32 4.44 6.01 -10.54
N ASP A 33 4.55 5.34 -9.38
CA ASP A 33 5.82 4.98 -8.76
C ASP A 33 5.62 3.81 -7.79
N TYR A 34 6.70 3.12 -7.42
CA TYR A 34 6.73 2.10 -6.37
C TYR A 34 8.17 1.75 -6.04
N ASP A 35 8.46 1.63 -4.76
CA ASP A 35 9.73 1.14 -4.25
C ASP A 35 9.56 0.76 -2.77
N CYS A 36 10.67 0.62 -2.04
CA CYS A 36 10.67 0.45 -0.61
C CYS A 36 11.57 1.48 0.08
N ILE A 37 11.14 1.94 1.25
CA ILE A 37 12.04 2.55 2.23
C ILE A 37 12.77 1.41 2.93
N VAL A 38 14.11 1.39 2.83
CA VAL A 38 14.95 0.34 3.40
C VAL A 38 15.79 0.90 4.52
N THR A 39 15.79 0.24 5.67
CA THR A 39 16.65 0.63 6.80
C THR A 39 17.62 -0.50 7.16
N PRO A 40 18.91 -0.19 7.42
CA PRO A 40 19.88 -1.19 7.86
C PRO A 40 19.45 -1.87 9.16
N LYS A 41 19.64 -3.19 9.26
CA LYS A 41 19.30 -3.96 10.45
C LYS A 41 20.23 -3.66 11.64
N GLU A 42 21.43 -3.16 11.35
CA GLU A 42 22.47 -2.79 12.30
C GLU A 42 22.15 -1.47 13.01
N GLN A 43 21.24 -0.65 12.47
CA GLN A 43 20.82 0.59 13.10
C GLN A 43 19.90 0.33 14.29
N ALA A 44 20.08 1.12 15.35
CA ALA A 44 19.16 1.14 16.47
C ALA A 44 17.74 1.51 16.01
N MET A 45 16.72 0.90 16.62
CA MET A 45 15.32 1.07 16.22
C MET A 45 14.88 2.54 16.07
N PRO A 46 15.22 3.47 17.00
CA PRO A 46 14.83 4.88 16.84
C PRO A 46 15.35 5.52 15.55
N LEU A 47 16.57 5.18 15.10
CA LEU A 47 17.15 5.70 13.85
C LEU A 47 16.47 5.11 12.61
N ARG A 48 16.05 3.85 12.68
CA ARG A 48 15.28 3.19 11.62
C ARG A 48 13.91 3.85 11.47
N LEU A 49 13.22 4.07 12.59
CA LEU A 49 11.96 4.80 12.66
C LEU A 49 12.08 6.23 12.12
N PHE A 50 13.14 6.95 12.50
CA PHE A 50 13.42 8.28 11.97
C PHE A 50 13.67 8.28 10.46
N SER A 51 14.39 7.30 9.93
CA SER A 51 14.62 7.15 8.49
C SER A 51 13.31 6.89 7.74
N ILE A 52 12.45 6.01 8.25
CA ILE A 52 11.10 5.76 7.71
C ILE A 52 10.31 7.07 7.68
N GLN A 53 10.29 7.83 8.77
CA GLN A 53 9.60 9.12 8.81
C GLN A 53 10.15 10.10 7.75
N LYS A 54 11.47 10.26 7.70
CA LYS A 54 12.14 11.21 6.81
C LYS A 54 11.82 10.92 5.34
N ASP A 55 11.93 9.66 4.94
CA ASP A 55 11.68 9.25 3.56
C ASP A 55 10.19 9.28 3.22
N LEU A 56 9.31 8.87 4.14
CA LEU A 56 7.88 9.00 3.93
C LEU A 56 7.48 10.47 3.75
N LYS A 57 7.99 11.39 4.58
CA LYS A 57 7.76 12.83 4.42
C LYS A 57 8.18 13.35 3.04
N ARG A 58 9.32 12.88 2.53
CA ARG A 58 9.82 13.22 1.19
C ARG A 58 8.87 12.69 0.12
N LEU A 59 8.48 11.42 0.19
CA LEU A 59 7.59 10.77 -0.77
C LEU A 59 6.20 11.42 -0.79
N LEU A 60 5.62 11.73 0.38
CA LEU A 60 4.33 12.41 0.46
C LEU A 60 4.36 13.80 -0.18
N ARG A 61 5.44 14.57 0.02
CA ARG A 61 5.62 15.86 -0.68
C ARG A 61 5.79 15.69 -2.18
N GLN A 62 6.56 14.69 -2.61
CA GLN A 62 6.85 14.43 -4.02
C GLN A 62 5.60 14.03 -4.80
N HIS A 63 4.75 13.18 -4.22
CA HIS A 63 3.60 12.61 -4.92
C HIS A 63 2.29 13.33 -4.65
N ASN A 64 2.18 14.11 -3.57
CA ASN A 64 0.99 14.85 -3.15
C ASN A 64 -0.31 14.04 -3.32
N PRO A 65 -0.46 12.89 -2.64
CA PRO A 65 -1.56 11.97 -2.91
C PRO A 65 -2.90 12.49 -2.36
N ASP A 66 -4.00 12.12 -3.02
CA ASP A 66 -5.36 12.45 -2.57
C ASP A 66 -5.78 11.61 -1.36
N CYS A 67 -5.23 10.39 -1.23
CA CYS A 67 -5.42 9.53 -0.08
C CYS A 67 -4.27 8.54 0.09
N ILE A 68 -4.15 8.00 1.31
CA ILE A 68 -3.18 6.97 1.68
C ILE A 68 -3.94 5.70 2.08
N ALA A 69 -3.54 4.56 1.52
CA ALA A 69 -4.05 3.25 1.89
C ALA A 69 -2.94 2.46 2.59
N ILE A 70 -3.20 1.91 3.77
CA ILE A 70 -2.17 1.29 4.61
C ILE A 70 -2.60 -0.13 4.97
N GLU A 71 -1.66 -1.08 4.87
CA GLU A 71 -1.89 -2.42 5.41
C GLU A 71 -2.02 -2.39 6.94
N GLN A 72 -3.11 -2.96 7.44
CA GLN A 72 -3.32 -3.18 8.84
C GLN A 72 -2.64 -4.49 9.26
N LEU A 73 -1.87 -4.43 10.34
CA LEU A 73 -1.23 -5.60 10.92
C LEU A 73 -2.27 -6.49 11.59
N PHE A 74 -2.20 -7.79 11.33
CA PHE A 74 -2.91 -8.80 12.11
C PHE A 74 -1.89 -9.66 12.88
N PHE A 75 -2.05 -9.71 14.19
CA PHE A 75 -1.08 -10.36 15.07
C PHE A 75 -1.45 -11.83 15.26
N GLY A 76 -0.73 -12.70 14.56
CA GLY A 76 -0.69 -14.13 14.83
C GLY A 76 0.75 -14.55 15.09
N ILE A 77 1.03 -15.00 16.31
CA ILE A 77 2.14 -15.89 16.71
C ILE A 77 3.43 -15.24 17.28
N ASN A 78 3.84 -14.00 16.95
CA ASN A 78 5.08 -13.42 17.54
C ASN A 78 4.93 -11.97 18.02
N SER A 79 4.87 -11.79 19.35
CA SER A 79 4.71 -10.49 20.02
C SER A 79 5.90 -9.54 19.84
N ARG A 80 7.13 -10.04 19.69
CA ARG A 80 8.32 -9.21 19.46
C ARG A 80 8.27 -8.58 18.08
N THR A 81 8.04 -9.39 17.05
CA THR A 81 7.90 -8.89 15.68
C THR A 81 6.73 -7.93 15.58
N ALA A 82 5.58 -8.30 16.15
CA ALA A 82 4.39 -7.46 16.25
C ALA A 82 4.70 -6.07 16.83
N MET A 83 5.42 -6.02 17.95
CA MET A 83 5.81 -4.76 18.60
C MET A 83 6.67 -3.90 17.69
N THR A 84 7.72 -4.49 17.09
CA THR A 84 8.65 -3.73 16.23
C THR A 84 7.97 -3.19 14.97
N VAL A 85 7.14 -3.99 14.30
CA VAL A 85 6.38 -3.54 13.12
C VAL A 85 5.30 -2.54 13.51
N GLY A 86 4.69 -2.70 14.69
CA GLY A 86 3.77 -1.73 15.28
C GLY A 86 4.40 -0.34 15.46
N GLN A 87 5.67 -0.26 15.86
CA GLN A 87 6.41 1.01 15.95
C GLN A 87 6.57 1.68 14.58
N ALA A 88 7.02 0.93 13.56
CA ALA A 88 7.13 1.46 12.19
C ALA A 88 5.79 1.95 11.66
N ARG A 89 4.72 1.17 11.89
CA ARG A 89 3.36 1.55 11.54
C ARG A 89 2.89 2.82 12.26
N GLY A 90 3.19 2.96 13.55
CA GLY A 90 2.88 4.17 14.31
C GLY A 90 3.54 5.41 13.71
N VAL A 91 4.80 5.29 13.28
CA VAL A 91 5.50 6.36 12.56
C VAL A 91 4.83 6.68 11.23
N VAL A 92 4.46 5.66 10.43
CA VAL A 92 3.76 5.85 9.15
C VAL A 92 2.45 6.60 9.35
N LEU A 93 1.60 6.14 10.28
CA LEU A 93 0.31 6.74 10.58
C LEU A 93 0.43 8.18 11.07
N SER A 94 1.28 8.41 12.08
CA SER A 94 1.49 9.75 12.64
C SER A 94 2.04 10.72 11.60
N THR A 95 2.97 10.26 10.76
CA THR A 95 3.56 11.07 9.69
C THR A 95 2.52 11.39 8.62
N ALA A 96 1.73 10.41 8.17
CA ALA A 96 0.67 10.60 7.19
C ALA A 96 -0.41 11.57 7.71
N ALA A 97 -0.83 11.41 8.97
CA ALA A 97 -1.83 12.27 9.60
C ALA A 97 -1.35 13.73 9.69
N GLY A 98 -0.05 13.95 9.91
CA GLY A 98 0.56 15.29 9.93
C GLY A 98 0.48 16.06 8.61
N TYR A 99 0.11 15.41 7.50
CA TYR A 99 -0.12 16.05 6.19
C TYR A 99 -1.60 16.35 5.92
N GLY A 100 -2.51 15.95 6.81
CA GLY A 100 -3.95 16.14 6.60
C GLY A 100 -4.55 15.32 5.45
N ILE A 101 -3.84 14.28 4.99
CA ILE A 101 -4.28 13.42 3.88
C ILE A 101 -5.18 12.31 4.45
N PRO A 102 -6.35 12.02 3.85
CA PRO A 102 -7.21 10.92 4.27
C PRO A 102 -6.48 9.56 4.29
N ILE A 103 -6.61 8.83 5.40
CA ILE A 103 -5.98 7.51 5.61
C ILE A 103 -7.06 6.43 5.64
N PHE A 104 -6.81 5.33 4.93
CA PHE A 104 -7.65 4.14 4.90
C PHE A 104 -6.83 2.90 5.23
N GLU A 105 -7.39 2.01 6.04
CA GLU A 105 -6.68 0.82 6.53
C GLU A 105 -7.34 -0.46 6.02
N TYR A 106 -6.51 -1.42 5.59
CA TYR A 106 -6.97 -2.70 5.07
C TYR A 106 -6.19 -3.86 5.67
N GLN A 107 -6.90 -4.87 6.19
CA GLN A 107 -6.27 -6.11 6.62
C GLN A 107 -5.64 -6.85 5.43
N GLY A 108 -4.44 -7.40 5.59
CA GLY A 108 -3.74 -8.13 4.52
C GLY A 108 -4.57 -9.26 3.90
N LEU A 109 -5.34 -10.01 4.70
CA LEU A 109 -6.27 -11.03 4.19
C LEU A 109 -7.36 -10.42 3.28
N SER A 110 -7.87 -9.25 3.63
CA SER A 110 -8.85 -8.51 2.83
C SER A 110 -8.23 -8.00 1.53
N VAL A 111 -6.99 -7.51 1.56
CA VAL A 111 -6.24 -7.11 0.36
C VAL A 111 -6.08 -8.30 -0.58
N LYS A 112 -5.58 -9.43 -0.06
CA LYS A 112 -5.40 -10.67 -0.84
C LYS A 112 -6.70 -11.14 -1.46
N HIS A 113 -7.77 -11.20 -0.67
CA HIS A 113 -9.08 -11.61 -1.17
C HIS A 113 -9.63 -10.64 -2.22
N THR A 114 -9.51 -9.33 -2.00
CA THR A 114 -10.00 -8.30 -2.93
C THR A 114 -9.33 -8.39 -4.30
N LEU A 115 -8.02 -8.69 -4.36
CA LEU A 115 -7.29 -8.76 -5.62
C LEU A 115 -7.36 -10.12 -6.31
N THR A 116 -7.40 -11.20 -5.53
CA THR A 116 -7.17 -12.56 -6.06
C THR A 116 -8.39 -13.48 -5.94
N GLY A 117 -9.40 -13.09 -5.16
CA GLY A 117 -10.51 -13.96 -4.75
C GLY A 117 -10.19 -14.90 -3.59
N SER A 118 -8.93 -14.94 -3.09
CA SER A 118 -8.51 -15.81 -1.99
C SER A 118 -7.70 -15.06 -0.94
N GLY A 119 -8.08 -15.19 0.34
CA GLY A 119 -7.29 -14.66 1.46
C GLY A 119 -5.95 -15.39 1.67
N LYS A 120 -5.78 -16.58 1.07
CA LYS A 120 -4.58 -17.41 1.18
C LYS A 120 -3.58 -17.22 0.04
N ALA A 121 -3.77 -16.18 -0.78
CA ALA A 121 -2.91 -15.95 -1.93
C ALA A 121 -1.43 -15.75 -1.52
N ASP A 122 -0.54 -16.36 -2.30
CA ASP A 122 0.91 -16.19 -2.17
C ASP A 122 1.39 -14.89 -2.83
N LYS A 123 2.68 -14.54 -2.59
CA LYS A 123 3.29 -13.31 -3.14
C LYS A 123 3.26 -13.27 -4.67
N LYS A 124 3.44 -14.42 -5.35
CA LYS A 124 3.42 -14.50 -6.81
C LYS A 124 2.01 -14.22 -7.37
N GLN A 125 0.97 -14.71 -6.70
CA GLN A 125 -0.42 -14.47 -7.06
C GLN A 125 -0.80 -13.00 -6.88
N ILE A 126 -0.30 -12.35 -5.82
CA ILE A 126 -0.48 -10.91 -5.62
C ILE A 126 0.21 -10.12 -6.74
N GLN A 127 1.48 -10.39 -7.03
CA GLN A 127 2.19 -9.73 -8.14
C GLN A 127 1.47 -9.90 -9.48
N LYS A 128 1.01 -11.12 -9.80
CA LYS A 128 0.22 -11.39 -11.02
C LYS A 128 -1.05 -10.55 -11.07
N SER A 129 -1.74 -10.41 -9.94
CA SER A 129 -2.98 -9.65 -9.85
C SER A 129 -2.73 -8.15 -9.99
N VAL A 130 -1.71 -7.61 -9.31
CA VAL A 130 -1.27 -6.22 -9.46
C VAL A 130 -0.95 -5.91 -10.93
N MET A 131 -0.19 -6.77 -11.61
CA MET A 131 0.12 -6.63 -13.03
C MET A 131 -1.14 -6.61 -13.90
N LYS A 132 -2.09 -7.52 -13.65
CA LYS A 132 -3.38 -7.58 -14.36
C LYS A 132 -4.17 -6.27 -14.18
N TYR A 133 -4.28 -5.76 -12.96
CA TYR A 133 -5.01 -4.52 -12.67
C TYR A 133 -4.37 -3.29 -13.30
N LEU A 134 -3.04 -3.25 -13.38
CA LEU A 134 -2.25 -2.16 -13.99
C LEU A 134 -2.06 -2.32 -15.51
N GLY A 135 -2.56 -3.39 -16.12
CA GLY A 135 -2.35 -3.67 -17.54
C GLY A 135 -0.87 -3.87 -17.92
N LYS A 136 -0.05 -4.40 -17.00
CA LYS A 136 1.39 -4.62 -17.20
C LYS A 136 1.66 -6.11 -17.44
N ARG A 137 2.59 -6.42 -18.34
CA ARG A 137 3.12 -7.79 -18.50
C ARG A 137 4.16 -8.14 -17.43
N LYS A 138 4.88 -7.13 -16.93
CA LYS A 138 5.95 -7.26 -15.94
C LYS A 138 6.04 -5.97 -15.13
N LEU A 139 6.32 -6.07 -13.84
CA LEU A 139 6.80 -4.96 -13.01
C LEU A 139 8.32 -4.84 -13.15
N ALA A 140 8.80 -3.63 -13.36
CA ALA A 140 10.24 -3.36 -13.30
C ALA A 140 10.77 -3.71 -11.90
N ARG A 141 12.05 -4.04 -11.81
CA ARG A 141 12.66 -4.28 -10.50
C ARG A 141 12.76 -2.94 -9.76
N PRO A 142 12.26 -2.82 -8.51
CA PRO A 142 12.43 -1.62 -7.71
C PRO A 142 13.92 -1.33 -7.47
N LYS A 143 14.30 -0.08 -7.22
CA LYS A 143 15.72 0.27 -6.98
C LYS A 143 16.23 -0.36 -5.69
N SER A 144 15.36 -0.49 -4.69
CA SER A 144 15.66 -1.20 -3.45
C SER A 144 15.86 -2.71 -3.63
N GLY A 145 15.35 -3.29 -4.73
CA GLY A 145 15.40 -4.72 -5.00
C GLY A 145 14.29 -5.57 -4.36
N TYR A 146 13.44 -4.98 -3.50
CA TYR A 146 12.38 -5.67 -2.77
C TYR A 146 11.05 -5.64 -3.54
N ILE A 147 10.92 -6.52 -4.54
CA ILE A 147 9.74 -6.56 -5.41
C ILE A 147 8.46 -7.01 -4.70
N ASP A 148 8.56 -7.94 -3.74
CA ASP A 148 7.40 -8.47 -3.03
C ASP A 148 6.73 -7.37 -2.20
N ASP A 149 7.50 -6.68 -1.35
CA ASP A 149 6.99 -5.60 -0.48
C ASP A 149 6.44 -4.41 -1.30
N ALA A 150 7.10 -4.04 -2.40
CA ALA A 150 6.60 -2.98 -3.29
C ALA A 150 5.30 -3.40 -4.02
N ALA A 151 5.17 -4.68 -4.39
CA ALA A 151 3.95 -5.20 -5.00
C ALA A 151 2.80 -5.31 -4.00
N ASP A 152 3.06 -5.65 -2.74
CA ASP A 152 2.04 -5.64 -1.68
C ASP A 152 1.54 -4.22 -1.41
N ALA A 153 2.42 -3.22 -1.38
CA ALA A 153 2.00 -1.83 -1.26
C ALA A 153 1.14 -1.35 -2.45
N LEU A 154 1.48 -1.76 -3.68
CA LEU A 154 0.61 -1.54 -4.85
C LEU A 154 -0.73 -2.27 -4.69
N ALA A 155 -0.74 -3.48 -4.15
CA ALA A 155 -1.97 -4.23 -3.89
C ALA A 155 -2.88 -3.52 -2.90
N VAL A 156 -2.33 -2.91 -1.84
CA VAL A 156 -3.07 -2.09 -0.87
C VAL A 156 -3.73 -0.90 -1.56
N ALA A 157 -3.00 -0.18 -2.43
CA ALA A 157 -3.56 0.94 -3.19
C ALA A 157 -4.69 0.50 -4.15
N ILE A 158 -4.51 -0.63 -4.84
CA ILE A 158 -5.52 -1.20 -5.75
C ILE A 158 -6.75 -1.67 -4.96
N CYS A 159 -6.56 -2.29 -3.79
CA CYS A 159 -7.63 -2.69 -2.89
C CYS A 159 -8.53 -1.50 -2.53
N HIS A 160 -7.93 -0.36 -2.17
CA HIS A 160 -8.67 0.88 -1.91
C HIS A 160 -9.53 1.31 -3.10
N VAL A 161 -8.97 1.28 -4.31
CA VAL A 161 -9.71 1.63 -5.52
C VAL A 161 -10.91 0.70 -5.76
N ILE A 162 -10.73 -0.61 -5.57
CA ILE A 162 -11.81 -1.60 -5.78
C ILE A 162 -12.92 -1.39 -4.75
N ARG A 163 -12.57 -1.30 -3.47
CA ARG A 163 -13.54 -1.13 -2.38
C ARG A 163 -14.37 0.15 -2.54
N THR A 164 -13.71 1.28 -2.79
CA THR A 164 -14.40 2.57 -2.98
C THR A 164 -15.22 2.66 -4.27
N THR A 165 -14.96 1.81 -5.27
CA THR A 165 -15.79 1.74 -6.48
C THR A 165 -17.07 0.95 -6.22
N ASN A 166 -16.97 -0.15 -5.48
CA ASN A 166 -18.10 -1.02 -5.14
C ASN A 166 -19.07 -0.33 -4.19
N ASP A 167 -18.60 0.45 -3.22
CA ASP A 167 -19.47 1.18 -2.30
C ASP A 167 -20.33 2.21 -3.05
N LYS A 168 -19.74 2.88 -4.06
CA LYS A 168 -20.47 3.84 -4.90
C LYS A 168 -21.52 3.15 -5.78
N SER A 169 -21.22 1.99 -6.37
CA SER A 169 -22.20 1.27 -7.21
C SER A 169 -23.40 0.76 -6.40
N GLN A 170 -23.18 0.30 -5.17
CA GLN A 170 -24.25 -0.12 -4.26
C GLN A 170 -25.15 1.05 -3.83
N MET A 171 -24.59 2.22 -3.50
CA MET A 171 -25.38 3.43 -3.20
C MET A 171 -26.21 3.92 -4.40
N THR A 172 -25.69 3.76 -5.63
CA THR A 172 -26.42 4.19 -6.83
C THR A 172 -27.62 3.28 -7.12
N ASN A 173 -27.50 1.98 -6.81
CA ASN A 173 -28.59 1.01 -6.96
C ASN A 173 -29.63 1.11 -5.84
N ALA A 174 -29.23 1.50 -4.63
CA ALA A 174 -30.15 1.73 -3.51
C ALA A 174 -31.05 2.97 -3.71
N LYS A 175 -30.61 4.00 -4.44
CA LYS A 175 -31.41 5.20 -4.75
C LYS A 175 -32.37 5.04 -5.94
N LYS A 176 -32.33 3.89 -6.62
CA LYS A 176 -33.23 3.55 -7.75
C LYS A 176 -34.35 2.57 -7.37
N ARG A 177 -34.44 2.21 -6.09
CA ARG A 177 -35.54 1.47 -5.47
C ARG A 177 -36.30 2.42 -4.56
#